data_AF-A0A661G2B4-F1
#
_entry.id   AF-A0A661G2B4-F1
#
_cell.length_a   1.000
_cell.length_b   1.000
_cell.length_c   1.000
_cell.angle_alpha   90.00
_cell.angle_beta   90.00
_cell.angle_gamma   90.00
#
_symmetry.space_group_name_H-M   'P 1'
#
loop_
_entity.id
_entity.type
_entity.pdbx_description
1 polymer ?
#
loop_
_entity_poly.entity_id
_entity_poly.type
_entity_poly.pdbx_seq_one_letter_code
_entity_poly.pdbx_strand_id
1 'polypeptide(L)'
;MQSKRYYWAGIAGPLLVLLFSLPMVASAATLSGRLNGHDCAERGTACPIDRLDPHVTLEADFVLQQSNGEYFFLVNVPRDVKVRHVMEAIEVSGDLNRKYNAVTVDEFKVDGKVIWSQKLQEEEAQRHLWPGALTGQ
;
A
#
# COMPACT_ATOMS: atom_id res chain seq x y z
N MET A 1 30.69 24.96 -67.26
CA MET A 1 30.36 26.34 -66.85
C MET A 1 28.96 26.67 -67.29
N GLN A 2 28.02 26.83 -66.35
CA GLN A 2 26.83 27.71 -66.36
C GLN A 2 25.96 27.28 -65.17
N SER A 3 25.94 28.18 -64.19
CA SER A 3 25.23 28.12 -62.91
C SER A 3 23.84 28.72 -63.11
N LYS A 4 22.80 28.12 -62.51
CA LYS A 4 21.60 28.86 -62.06
C LYS A 4 21.10 28.31 -60.73
N ARG A 5 21.22 29.16 -59.72
CA ARG A 5 20.66 29.06 -58.37
C ARG A 5 19.15 29.31 -58.43
N TYR A 6 18.38 28.57 -57.61
CA TYR A 6 17.14 29.06 -57.03
C TYR A 6 17.15 28.71 -55.53
N TYR A 7 17.39 29.73 -54.72
CA TYR A 7 17.08 29.79 -53.28
C TYR A 7 15.56 29.74 -53.11
N TRP A 8 15.02 29.13 -52.05
CA TRP A 8 13.97 29.71 -51.18
C TRP A 8 13.94 28.94 -49.86
N ALA A 9 13.93 29.69 -48.77
CA ALA A 9 14.01 29.23 -47.39
C ALA A 9 12.72 28.52 -46.93
N GLY A 10 12.88 27.55 -46.03
CA GLY A 10 11.80 26.94 -45.26
C GLY A 10 12.32 26.54 -43.88
N ILE A 11 12.44 27.54 -43.01
CA ILE A 11 12.51 27.35 -41.56
C ILE A 11 11.14 26.85 -41.09
N ALA A 12 11.13 26.05 -40.02
CA ALA A 12 9.99 25.62 -39.20
C ALA A 12 9.34 24.28 -39.60
N GLY A 13 9.22 23.28 -38.72
CA GLY A 13 9.46 23.31 -37.28
C GLY A 13 9.61 21.92 -36.67
N PRO A 14 10.25 21.82 -35.50
CA PRO A 14 10.26 20.60 -34.71
C PRO A 14 8.92 20.57 -33.95
N LEU A 15 7.84 20.16 -34.62
CA LEU A 15 6.51 20.07 -34.01
C LEU A 15 5.98 18.64 -34.02
N LEU A 16 6.79 17.68 -33.54
CA LEU A 16 6.32 16.31 -33.34
C LEU A 16 7.02 15.59 -32.18
N VAL A 17 7.17 16.25 -31.03
CA VAL A 17 7.59 15.59 -29.77
C VAL A 17 6.73 16.13 -28.62
N LEU A 18 5.44 15.79 -28.62
CA LEU A 18 4.51 16.22 -27.56
C LEU A 18 3.41 15.17 -27.31
N LEU A 19 3.75 13.89 -27.39
CA LEU A 19 2.85 12.78 -27.04
C LEU A 19 3.64 11.78 -26.21
N PHE A 20 3.07 11.39 -25.07
CA PHE A 20 3.60 10.47 -24.03
C PHE A 20 4.26 11.09 -22.79
N SER A 21 3.60 12.09 -22.19
CA SER A 21 3.59 12.22 -20.72
C SER A 21 2.25 11.74 -20.19
N LEU A 22 1.99 10.43 -20.24
CA LEU A 22 0.89 9.86 -19.45
C LEU A 22 1.33 9.92 -17.97
N PRO A 23 0.58 10.62 -17.10
CA PRO A 23 0.85 10.55 -15.67
C PRO A 23 0.69 9.09 -15.21
N MET A 24 1.71 8.56 -14.54
CA MET A 24 1.56 7.33 -13.76
C MET A 24 0.53 7.63 -12.68
N VAL A 25 -0.72 7.23 -12.92
CA VAL A 25 -1.75 7.24 -11.89
C VAL A 25 -1.40 6.11 -10.94
N ALA A 26 -0.81 6.44 -9.79
CA ALA A 26 -0.69 5.51 -8.68
C ALA A 26 -2.12 5.13 -8.26
N SER A 27 -2.51 3.89 -8.57
CA SER A 27 -3.82 3.35 -8.21
C SER A 27 -3.75 2.84 -6.78
N ALA A 28 -4.34 3.57 -5.83
CA ALA A 28 -4.62 3.03 -4.52
C ALA A 28 -5.53 1.80 -4.68
N ALA A 29 -5.01 0.62 -4.35
CA ALA A 29 -5.76 -0.62 -4.39
C ALA A 29 -6.56 -0.77 -3.10
N THR A 30 -7.82 -1.21 -3.20
CA THR A 30 -8.60 -1.66 -2.04
C THR A 30 -8.70 -3.17 -2.09
N LEU A 31 -8.25 -3.84 -1.02
CA LEU A 31 -8.32 -5.29 -0.88
C LEU A 31 -9.16 -5.64 0.34
N SER A 32 -10.02 -6.63 0.18
CA SER A 32 -10.80 -7.20 1.29
C SER A 32 -10.45 -8.67 1.45
N GLY A 33 -10.43 -9.14 2.69
CA GLY A 33 -10.10 -10.51 3.02
C GLY A 33 -10.20 -10.75 4.51
N ARG A 34 -9.61 -11.86 4.96
CA ARG A 34 -9.49 -12.18 6.39
C ARG A 34 -8.04 -12.00 6.81
N LEU A 35 -7.81 -11.39 7.97
CA LEU A 35 -6.48 -11.33 8.53
C LEU A 35 -6.10 -12.72 9.07
N ASN A 36 -5.04 -13.33 8.54
CA ASN A 36 -4.61 -14.69 8.89
C ASN A 36 -3.14 -14.72 9.28
N GLY A 37 -2.75 -15.69 10.11
CA GLY A 37 -1.33 -15.96 10.36
C GLY A 37 -0.66 -16.34 9.05
N HIS A 38 0.55 -15.81 8.82
CA HIS A 38 1.29 -16.05 7.58
C HIS A 38 1.49 -17.55 7.33
N ASP A 39 1.89 -18.30 8.36
CA ASP A 39 2.10 -19.75 8.29
C ASP A 39 0.84 -20.52 7.85
N CYS A 40 -0.35 -20.11 8.28
CA CYS A 40 -1.59 -20.75 7.86
C CYS A 40 -1.99 -20.34 6.45
N ALA A 41 -1.81 -19.06 6.12
CA ALA A 41 -2.15 -18.48 4.83
C ALA A 41 -1.31 -19.11 3.71
N GLU A 42 -0.01 -19.29 3.93
CA GLU A 42 0.90 -19.96 3.00
C GLU A 42 0.44 -21.40 2.70
N ARG A 43 -0.11 -22.10 3.70
CA ARG A 43 -0.65 -23.45 3.56
C ARG A 43 -2.07 -23.49 3.00
N GLY A 44 -2.70 -22.35 2.73
CA GLY A 44 -4.10 -22.27 2.28
C GLY A 44 -5.10 -22.72 3.33
N THR A 45 -4.74 -22.67 4.61
CA THR A 45 -5.57 -23.13 5.73
C THR A 45 -5.98 -21.97 6.63
N ALA A 46 -7.11 -22.11 7.32
CA ALA A 46 -7.49 -21.18 8.38
C ALA A 46 -6.65 -21.44 9.64
N CYS A 47 -6.11 -20.40 10.27
CA CYS A 47 -5.48 -20.59 11.56
C CYS A 47 -6.49 -21.07 12.62
N PRO A 48 -6.09 -22.00 13.51
CA PRO A 48 -6.88 -22.37 14.68
C PRO A 48 -7.10 -21.15 15.58
N ILE A 49 -8.31 -21.05 16.14
CA ILE A 49 -8.85 -19.78 16.66
C ILE A 49 -8.78 -19.77 18.19
N ASP A 50 -7.71 -19.18 18.72
CA ASP A 50 -7.69 -18.43 19.98
C ASP A 50 -6.61 -17.34 19.87
N ARG A 51 -6.90 -16.10 20.28
CA ARG A 51 -5.92 -15.00 20.33
C ARG A 51 -4.86 -15.21 21.42
N LEU A 52 -5.13 -16.11 22.36
CA LEU A 52 -4.20 -16.63 23.37
C LEU A 52 -3.47 -17.89 22.89
N ASP A 53 -3.72 -18.36 21.67
CA ASP A 53 -3.04 -19.53 21.14
C ASP A 53 -1.53 -19.25 21.00
N PRO A 54 -0.67 -20.18 21.46
CA PRO A 54 0.78 -20.06 21.29
C PRO A 54 1.19 -19.84 19.83
N HIS A 55 0.45 -20.39 18.87
CA HIS A 55 0.67 -20.19 17.45
C HIS A 55 0.54 -18.71 17.07
N VAL A 56 -0.56 -18.03 17.46
CA VAL A 56 -0.75 -16.59 17.21
C VAL A 56 0.35 -15.77 17.87
N THR A 57 0.80 -16.17 19.06
CA THR A 57 1.87 -15.48 19.78
C THR A 57 3.21 -15.60 19.06
N LEU A 58 3.54 -16.79 18.55
CA LEU A 58 4.81 -17.10 17.89
C LEU A 58 4.82 -16.78 16.39
N GLU A 59 3.66 -16.52 15.79
CA GLU A 59 3.51 -16.17 14.39
C GLU A 59 4.38 -14.94 14.04
N ALA A 60 5.20 -15.08 13.00
CA ALA A 60 6.12 -14.04 12.59
C ALA A 60 5.37 -12.81 12.06
N ASP A 61 4.32 -13.03 11.27
CA ASP A 61 3.49 -11.97 10.73
C ASP A 61 2.05 -12.40 10.41
N PHE A 62 1.16 -11.43 10.23
CA PHE A 62 -0.22 -11.63 9.78
C PHE A 62 -0.46 -10.94 8.44
N VAL A 63 -1.20 -11.63 7.57
CA VAL A 63 -1.43 -11.24 6.18
C VAL A 63 -2.92 -11.13 5.88
N LEU A 64 -3.29 -10.31 4.90
CA LEU A 64 -4.65 -10.34 4.36
C LEU A 64 -4.76 -11.53 3.42
N GLN A 65 -5.61 -12.50 3.72
CA GLN A 65 -5.91 -13.63 2.85
C GLN A 65 -7.29 -13.48 2.20
N GLN A 66 -7.32 -13.57 0.88
CA GLN A 66 -8.54 -13.52 0.08
C GLN A 66 -9.21 -14.90 -0.02
N SER A 67 -10.47 -14.94 -0.43
CA SER A 67 -11.24 -16.19 -0.57
C SER A 67 -10.70 -17.14 -1.64
N ASN A 68 -9.92 -16.63 -2.60
CA ASN A 68 -9.22 -17.42 -3.61
C ASN A 68 -7.91 -18.05 -3.08
N GLY A 69 -7.54 -17.79 -1.82
CA GLY A 69 -6.31 -18.28 -1.19
C GLY A 69 -5.09 -17.39 -1.38
N GLU A 70 -5.14 -16.37 -2.25
CA GLU A 70 -4.08 -15.37 -2.37
C GLU A 70 -3.94 -14.60 -1.06
N TYR A 71 -2.71 -14.23 -0.70
CA TYR A 71 -2.44 -13.43 0.49
C TYR A 71 -1.51 -12.27 0.20
N PHE A 72 -1.63 -11.21 1.00
CA PHE A 72 -0.84 -9.99 0.90
C PHE A 72 -0.27 -9.59 2.26
N PHE A 73 1.03 -9.33 2.30
CA PHE A 73 1.71 -8.73 3.45
C PHE A 73 1.27 -7.28 3.64
N LEU A 74 1.05 -6.90 4.90
CA LEU A 74 0.68 -5.53 5.28
C LEU A 74 1.91 -4.88 5.94
N VAL A 75 2.79 -4.31 5.11
CA VAL A 75 4.22 -4.12 5.47
C VAL A 75 4.48 -2.99 6.46
N ASN A 76 3.61 -1.98 6.49
CA ASN A 76 3.71 -0.82 7.38
C ASN A 76 2.73 -0.89 8.57
N VAL A 77 1.77 -1.83 8.56
CA VAL A 77 0.83 -2.00 9.66
C VAL A 77 1.56 -2.67 10.83
N PRO A 78 1.57 -2.06 12.03
CA PRO A 78 2.22 -2.64 13.20
C PRO A 78 1.67 -4.02 13.58
N ARG A 79 2.54 -4.92 14.05
CA ARG A 79 2.14 -6.29 14.45
C ARG A 79 1.10 -6.28 15.57
N ASP A 80 1.18 -5.34 16.51
CA ASP A 80 0.25 -5.22 17.63
C ASP A 80 -1.15 -4.77 17.19
N VAL A 81 -1.26 -4.01 16.10
CA VAL A 81 -2.54 -3.74 15.43
C VAL A 81 -3.06 -5.03 14.80
N LYS A 82 -2.22 -5.72 14.01
CA LYS A 82 -2.59 -6.95 13.31
C LYS A 82 -3.09 -8.05 14.26
N VAL A 83 -2.35 -8.37 15.32
CA VAL A 83 -2.69 -9.48 16.22
C VAL A 83 -4.04 -9.29 16.94
N ARG A 84 -4.44 -8.04 17.22
CA ARG A 84 -5.74 -7.74 17.86
C ARG A 84 -6.94 -8.09 16.97
N HIS A 85 -6.73 -8.10 15.66
CA HIS A 85 -7.74 -8.32 14.63
C HIS A 85 -7.51 -9.64 13.86
N VAL A 86 -6.68 -10.55 14.40
CA VAL A 86 -6.46 -11.86 13.78
C VAL A 86 -7.79 -12.60 13.64
N MET A 87 -7.98 -13.24 12.49
CA MET A 87 -9.19 -13.94 12.03
C MET A 87 -10.39 -13.05 11.70
N GLU A 88 -10.30 -11.74 11.91
CA GLU A 88 -11.38 -10.83 11.52
C GLU A 88 -11.35 -10.53 10.01
N ALA A 89 -12.51 -10.18 9.47
CA ALA A 89 -12.62 -9.66 8.12
C ALA A 89 -12.09 -8.22 8.10
N ILE A 90 -11.22 -7.93 7.14
CA ILE A 90 -10.55 -6.64 7.01
C ILE A 90 -10.71 -6.09 5.60
N GLU A 91 -10.64 -4.78 5.50
CA GLU A 91 -10.46 -4.03 4.26
C GLU A 91 -9.24 -3.14 4.41
N VAL A 92 -8.33 -3.18 3.43
CA VAL A 92 -7.15 -2.32 3.39
C VAL A 92 -7.14 -1.53 2.10
N SER A 93 -6.78 -0.25 2.18
CA SER A 93 -6.43 0.56 1.02
C SER A 93 -4.92 0.84 1.04
N GLY A 94 -4.30 0.98 -0.13
CA GLY A 94 -2.87 1.33 -0.20
C GLY A 94 -2.19 1.05 -1.54
N ASP A 95 -0.87 1.15 -1.54
CA ASP A 95 -0.03 0.84 -2.70
C ASP A 95 0.30 -0.65 -2.75
N LEU A 96 -0.17 -1.32 -3.81
CA LEU A 96 -0.02 -2.77 -4.00
C LEU A 96 1.24 -3.07 -4.84
N ASN A 97 2.19 -3.76 -4.21
CA ASN A 97 3.32 -4.36 -4.89
C ASN A 97 3.07 -5.85 -5.20
N ARG A 98 2.54 -6.11 -6.41
CA ARG A 98 2.23 -7.46 -6.88
C ARG A 98 3.46 -8.39 -6.98
N LYS A 99 4.66 -7.84 -7.17
CA LYS A 99 5.88 -8.65 -7.27
C LYS A 99 6.20 -9.35 -5.95
N TYR A 100 5.87 -8.71 -4.83
CA TYR A 100 6.19 -9.20 -3.49
C TYR A 100 4.95 -9.60 -2.69
N ASN A 101 3.77 -9.61 -3.32
CA ASN A 101 2.48 -9.82 -2.64
C ASN A 101 2.37 -8.96 -1.38
N ALA A 102 2.66 -7.67 -1.50
CA ALA A 102 2.76 -6.76 -0.37
C ALA A 102 1.97 -5.49 -0.64
N VAL A 103 1.37 -4.94 0.41
CA VAL A 103 0.66 -3.66 0.39
C VAL A 103 1.26 -2.74 1.43
N THR A 104 1.65 -1.56 0.98
CA THR A 104 1.88 -0.41 1.86
C THR A 104 0.51 0.22 2.13
N VAL A 105 -0.01 0.03 3.34
CA VAL A 105 -1.40 0.33 3.71
C VAL A 105 -1.57 1.80 4.09
N ASP A 106 -2.53 2.47 3.46
CA ASP A 106 -2.98 3.81 3.85
C ASP A 106 -4.02 3.73 4.97
N GLU A 107 -5.03 2.88 4.82
CA GLU A 107 -6.07 2.61 5.82
C GLU A 107 -6.27 1.12 6.05
N PHE A 108 -6.39 0.74 7.33
CA PHE A 108 -6.75 -0.61 7.78
C PHE A 108 -8.11 -0.54 8.48
N LYS A 109 -9.10 -1.25 7.94
CA LYS A 109 -10.47 -1.24 8.41
C LYS A 109 -10.93 -2.61 8.89
N VAL A 110 -11.76 -2.59 9.93
CA VAL A 110 -12.49 -3.73 10.48
C VAL A 110 -13.94 -3.30 10.61
N ASP A 111 -14.87 -4.09 10.10
CA ASP A 111 -16.31 -3.77 10.12
C ASP A 111 -16.62 -2.34 9.60
N GLY A 112 -15.91 -1.92 8.55
CA GLY A 112 -16.05 -0.60 7.93
C GLY A 112 -15.47 0.57 8.73
N LYS A 113 -14.86 0.33 9.91
CA LYS A 113 -14.22 1.36 10.74
C LYS A 113 -12.72 1.36 10.53
N VAL A 114 -12.14 2.53 10.30
CA VAL A 114 -10.67 2.71 10.27
C VAL A 114 -10.14 2.49 11.68
N ILE A 115 -9.35 1.43 11.85
CA ILE A 115 -8.69 1.13 13.13
C ILE A 115 -7.26 1.65 13.15
N TRP A 116 -6.64 1.72 11.97
CA TRP A 116 -5.30 2.26 11.81
C TRP A 116 -5.19 2.95 10.45
N SER A 117 -4.39 4.01 10.38
CA SER A 117 -3.98 4.62 9.12
C SER A 117 -2.55 5.14 9.23
N GLN A 118 -1.83 5.13 8.12
CA GLN A 118 -0.46 5.62 8.08
C GLN A 118 -0.39 7.10 8.51
N LYS A 119 -1.33 7.91 8.03
CA LYS A 119 -1.41 9.33 8.37
C LYS A 119 -1.52 9.58 9.88
N LEU A 120 -2.43 8.88 10.57
CA LEU A 120 -2.61 9.04 12.01
C LEU A 120 -1.35 8.65 12.79
N GLN A 121 -0.68 7.57 12.37
CA GLN A 121 0.56 7.14 13.00
C GLN A 121 1.70 8.14 12.79
N GLU A 122 1.81 8.74 11.59
CA GLU A 122 2.79 9.78 11.30
C GLU A 122 2.55 11.04 12.12
N GLU A 123 1.29 11.48 12.26
CA GLU A 123 0.92 12.62 13.10
C GLU A 123 1.23 12.37 14.59
N GLU A 124 0.99 11.15 15.10
CA GLU A 124 1.39 10.73 16.44
C GLU A 124 2.91 10.76 16.63
N ALA A 125 3.66 10.17 15.70
CA ALA A 125 5.12 10.17 15.74
C ALA A 125 5.67 11.61 15.75
N GLN A 126 5.12 12.50 14.90
CA GLN A 126 5.51 13.91 14.85
C GLN A 126 5.22 14.64 16.17
N ARG A 127 4.06 14.40 16.81
CA ARG A 127 3.73 14.97 18.12
C ARG A 127 4.74 14.57 19.20
N HIS A 128 5.19 13.32 19.20
CA HIS A 128 6.16 12.83 20.18
C HIS A 128 7.59 13.35 19.91
N LEU A 129 7.93 13.62 18.66
CA LEU A 129 9.24 14.18 18.28
C LEU A 129 9.37 15.67 18.60
N TRP A 130 8.26 16.41 18.76
CA TRP A 130 8.28 17.84 19.06
C TRP A 130 7.25 18.24 20.15
N PRO A 131 7.53 17.96 21.44
CA PRO A 131 6.62 18.28 22.54
C PRO A 131 6.40 19.80 22.77
N GLY A 132 7.18 20.68 22.15
CA GLY A 132 7.16 22.13 22.38
C GLY A 132 6.39 23.01 21.38
N ALA A 133 5.77 22.46 20.33
CA ALA A 133 5.05 23.26 19.32
C ALA A 133 3.60 23.59 19.70
N LEU A 134 3.07 22.99 20.77
CA LEU A 134 1.66 23.13 21.16
C LEU A 134 1.46 24.03 22.38
N THR A 135 2.53 24.50 23.03
CA THR A 135 2.45 25.56 24.04
C THR A 135 2.55 26.92 23.36
N GLY A 136 1.56 27.23 22.52
CA GLY A 136 1.25 28.60 22.14
C GLY A 136 0.29 29.20 23.15
N GLN A 137 0.78 29.51 24.36
CA GLN A 137 0.17 30.41 25.33
C GLN A 137 1.27 31.12 26.11
#